data_AF-A0A7J7JTK2-F1
#
_entry.id   AF-A0A7J7JTK2-F1
#
_cell.length_a   1.000
_cell.length_b   1.000
_cell.length_c   1.000
_cell.angle_alpha   90.00
_cell.angle_beta   90.00
_cell.angle_gamma   90.00
#
_symmetry.space_group_name_H-M   'P 1'
#
loop_
_entity.id
_entity.type
_entity.pdbx_description
1 polymer ?
#
loop_
_entity_poly.entity_id
_entity_poly.type
_entity_poly.pdbx_seq_one_letter_code
_entity_poly.pdbx_strand_id
1 'polypeptide(L)'
;MTNEDVANLVRYHMQITSNLTDICNKIVDTCLHKGSRDNMSIVIVALPGAPTLNEEVIKADNDCNTRLEAHVRKEFEVQPEVDVQSIVHAISHKEVEFEGLPPGGGIHTKYNFIEDLLNSLKNTAAGGDNGDQ
;
A
#
# COMPACT_ATOMS: atom_id res chain seq x y z
N MET A 1 -9.74 -10.44 6.94
CA MET A 1 -8.39 -10.68 7.50
C MET A 1 -8.54 -11.52 8.76
N THR A 2 -7.57 -12.36 9.10
CA THR A 2 -7.60 -13.12 10.36
C THR A 2 -7.19 -12.25 11.55
N ASN A 3 -7.38 -12.73 12.78
CA ASN A 3 -6.94 -12.01 13.99
C ASN A 3 -5.42 -11.75 13.99
N GLU A 4 -4.65 -12.75 13.55
CA GLU A 4 -3.19 -12.64 13.46
C GLU A 4 -2.76 -11.64 12.38
N ASP A 5 -3.44 -11.62 11.22
CA ASP A 5 -3.19 -10.62 10.18
C ASP A 5 -3.39 -9.19 10.70
N VAL A 6 -4.51 -8.94 11.39
CA VAL A 6 -4.83 -7.62 11.94
C VAL A 6 -3.78 -7.22 12.98
N ALA A 7 -3.44 -8.13 13.90
CA ALA A 7 -2.46 -7.85 14.95
C ALA A 7 -1.08 -7.53 14.37
N ASN A 8 -0.62 -8.29 13.38
CA ASN A 8 0.66 -8.07 12.71
C ASN A 8 0.66 -6.76 11.92
N LEU A 9 -0.43 -6.44 11.22
CA LEU A 9 -0.56 -5.20 10.45
C LEU A 9 -0.59 -3.96 11.35
N VAL A 10 -1.33 -4.02 12.47
CA VAL A 10 -1.33 -2.96 13.50
C VAL A 10 0.09 -2.74 14.02
N ARG A 11 0.76 -3.82 14.44
CA ARG A 11 2.13 -3.75 14.97
C ARG A 11 3.09 -3.13 13.96
N TYR A 12 3.03 -3.57 12.71
CA TYR A 12 3.83 -3.03 11.62
C TYR A 12 3.63 -1.52 11.46
N HIS A 13 2.40 -1.03 11.44
CA HIS A 13 2.14 0.40 11.29
C HIS A 13 2.52 1.22 12.54
N MET A 14 2.37 0.68 13.75
CA MET A 14 2.85 1.34 14.98
C MET A 14 4.38 1.50 15.01
N GLN A 15 5.10 0.65 14.28
CA GLN A 15 6.55 0.75 14.10
C GLN A 15 6.96 1.78 13.04
N ILE A 16 6.01 2.34 12.28
CA ILE A 16 6.26 3.31 11.20
C ILE A 16 5.71 4.69 11.54
N THR A 17 4.57 4.77 12.23
CA THR A 17 3.94 6.02 12.66
C THR A 17 3.37 5.89 14.06
N SER A 18 3.38 6.99 14.82
CA SER A 18 2.74 7.08 16.14
C SER A 18 1.29 7.59 16.07
N ASN A 19 0.82 8.00 14.89
CA ASN A 19 -0.53 8.51 14.70
C ASN A 19 -1.54 7.35 14.61
N LEU A 20 -2.24 7.07 15.71
CA LEU A 20 -3.22 5.98 15.76
C LEU A 20 -4.38 6.15 14.76
N THR A 21 -4.78 7.38 14.43
CA THR A 21 -5.82 7.63 13.43
C THR A 21 -5.37 7.16 12.05
N ASP A 22 -4.12 7.45 11.67
CA ASP A 22 -3.57 6.99 10.40
C ASP A 22 -3.47 5.47 10.35
N ILE A 23 -3.13 4.83 11.48
CA ILE A 23 -3.08 3.36 11.57
C ILE A 23 -4.48 2.77 11.39
N CYS A 24 -5.49 3.33 12.06
CA CYS A 24 -6.88 2.93 11.89
C CYS A 24 -7.31 3.03 10.43
N ASN A 25 -7.05 4.18 9.78
CA ASN A 25 -7.38 4.40 8.38
C ASN A 25 -6.72 3.36 7.47
N LYS A 26 -5.41 3.12 7.64
CA LYS A 26 -4.67 2.12 6.85
C LYS A 26 -5.25 0.71 6.96
N ILE A 27 -5.72 0.32 8.14
CA ILE A 27 -6.31 -1.02 8.36
C ILE A 27 -7.69 -1.11 7.70
N VAL A 28 -8.52 -0.08 7.86
CA VAL A 28 -9.84 -0.01 7.22
C VAL A 28 -9.70 -0.03 5.69
N ASP A 29 -8.81 0.79 5.16
CA ASP A 29 -8.49 0.84 3.73
C ASP A 29 -7.99 -0.53 3.24
N THR A 30 -7.07 -1.18 3.97
CA THR A 30 -6.60 -2.52 3.62
C THR A 30 -7.77 -3.53 3.53
N CYS A 31 -8.72 -3.47 4.47
CA CYS A 31 -9.90 -4.33 4.43
C CYS A 31 -10.83 -3.99 3.24
N LEU A 32 -10.99 -2.70 2.91
CA LEU A 32 -11.73 -2.25 1.73
C LEU A 32 -11.11 -2.82 0.44
N HIS A 33 -9.80 -2.68 0.28
CA HIS A 33 -9.07 -3.18 -0.89
C HIS A 33 -8.99 -4.70 -0.96
N LYS A 34 -9.24 -5.40 0.14
CA LYS A 34 -9.45 -6.86 0.19
C LYS A 34 -10.89 -7.27 -0.16
N GLY A 35 -11.75 -6.31 -0.53
CA GLY A 35 -13.11 -6.56 -0.99
C GLY A 35 -14.17 -6.53 0.11
N SER A 36 -13.87 -6.01 1.30
CA SER A 36 -14.90 -5.79 2.31
C SER A 36 -15.94 -4.79 1.81
N ARG A 37 -17.22 -5.18 1.86
CA ARG A 37 -18.36 -4.34 1.48
C ARG A 37 -19.30 -4.06 2.65
N ASP A 38 -18.88 -4.43 3.85
CA ASP A 38 -19.63 -4.20 5.08
C ASP A 38 -19.18 -2.90 5.75
N ASN A 39 -19.95 -2.44 6.73
CA ASN A 39 -19.57 -1.33 7.59
C ASN A 39 -18.36 -1.72 8.44
N MET A 40 -17.28 -0.95 8.36
CA MET A 40 -16.04 -1.20 9.08
C MET A 40 -15.80 -0.13 10.13
N SER A 41 -15.57 -0.55 11.36
CA SER A 41 -15.15 0.31 12.47
C SER A 41 -14.00 -0.36 13.20
N ILE A 42 -12.97 0.40 13.57
CA ILE A 42 -11.84 -0.08 14.35
C ILE A 42 -11.56 0.89 15.51
N VAL A 43 -11.22 0.32 16.66
CA VAL A 43 -10.74 1.07 17.83
C VAL A 43 -9.41 0.47 18.26
N ILE A 44 -8.38 1.32 18.31
CA ILE A 44 -7.04 0.94 18.79
C ILE A 44 -6.80 1.65 20.12
N VAL A 45 -6.52 0.86 21.17
CA VAL A 45 -6.13 1.36 22.49
C VAL A 45 -4.67 1.00 22.72
N ALA A 46 -3.78 1.99 22.67
CA ALA A 46 -2.35 1.80 22.94
C ALA A 46 -2.07 1.91 24.44
N LEU A 47 -1.56 0.83 25.05
CA LEU A 47 -1.15 0.78 26.44
C LEU A 47 0.36 1.07 26.60
N PRO A 48 0.84 1.36 27.82
CA PRO A 48 2.29 1.36 28.09
C PRO A 48 2.91 0.03 27.65
N GLY A 49 3.97 0.09 26.83
CA GLY A 49 4.60 -1.09 26.23
C GLY A 49 4.07 -1.48 24.84
N ALA A 50 3.13 -0.72 24.27
CA ALA A 50 2.79 -0.85 22.86
C ALA A 50 4.02 -0.61 21.95
N PRO A 51 4.04 -1.20 20.74
CA PRO A 51 5.14 -1.01 19.80
C PRO A 51 5.42 0.48 19.53
N THR A 52 6.69 0.82 19.47
CA THR A 52 7.16 2.17 19.12
C THR A 52 7.82 2.16 17.74
N LEU A 53 8.12 3.35 17.22
CA LEU A 53 8.85 3.53 15.98
C LEU A 53 10.12 2.68 15.95
N ASN A 54 10.37 2.07 14.79
CA ASN A 54 11.54 1.24 14.55
C ASN A 54 12.14 1.62 13.19
N GLU A 55 13.36 2.16 13.20
CA GLU A 55 14.07 2.63 12.01
C GLU A 55 14.31 1.54 10.97
N GLU A 56 14.53 0.29 11.38
CA GLU A 56 14.72 -0.83 10.44
C GLU A 56 13.42 -1.14 9.69
N VAL A 57 12.27 -1.07 10.38
CA VAL A 57 10.95 -1.30 9.78
C VAL A 57 10.56 -0.13 8.87
N ILE A 58 10.84 1.11 9.28
CA ILE A 58 10.63 2.30 8.45
C ILE A 58 11.46 2.21 7.17
N LYS A 59 12.74 1.86 7.29
CA LYS A 59 13.62 1.67 6.15
C LYS A 59 13.09 0.56 5.22
N ALA A 60 12.68 -0.58 5.77
CA ALA A 60 12.11 -1.68 4.99
C ALA A 60 10.81 -1.29 4.26
N ASP A 61 9.95 -0.47 4.87
CA ASP A 61 8.74 0.07 4.21
C ASP A 61 9.10 0.97 3.03
N ASN A 62 10.09 1.85 3.20
CA ASN A 62 10.56 2.74 2.14
C ASN A 62 11.23 1.98 0.99
N ASP A 63 12.04 0.96 1.30
CA ASP A 63 12.66 0.08 0.31
C ASP A 63 11.58 -0.71 -0.45
N CYS A 64 10.52 -1.16 0.23
CA CYS A 64 9.34 -1.75 -0.40
C CYS A 64 8.64 -0.77 -1.35
N ASN A 65 8.40 0.47 -0.92
CA ASN A 65 7.75 1.49 -1.76
C ASN A 65 8.59 1.81 -3.01
N THR A 66 9.91 1.88 -2.87
CA THR A 66 10.84 2.14 -3.99
C THR A 66 10.79 1.02 -5.03
N ARG A 67 10.81 -0.24 -4.58
CA ARG A 67 10.67 -1.40 -5.49
C ARG A 67 9.30 -1.42 -6.17
N LEU A 68 8.26 -1.06 -5.43
CA LEU A 68 6.89 -1.04 -5.94
C LEU A 68 6.74 0.06 -7.00
N GLU A 69 7.32 1.23 -6.76
CA GLU A 69 7.34 2.32 -7.73
C GLU A 69 8.02 1.90 -9.03
N ALA A 70 9.20 1.29 -8.96
CA ALA A 70 9.92 0.80 -10.13
C ALA A 70 9.09 -0.23 -10.92
N HIS A 71 8.40 -1.14 -10.23
CA HIS A 71 7.52 -2.12 -10.86
C HIS A 71 6.32 -1.46 -11.54
N VAL A 72 5.59 -0.58 -10.84
CA VAL A 72 4.42 0.13 -11.39
C VAL A 72 4.79 0.95 -12.63
N ARG A 73 5.93 1.65 -12.62
CA ARG A 73 6.42 2.39 -13.79
C ARG A 73 6.67 1.47 -14.98
N LYS A 74 7.31 0.31 -14.75
CA LYS A 74 7.56 -0.68 -15.80
C LYS A 74 6.26 -1.23 -16.39
N GLU A 75 5.28 -1.56 -15.56
CA GLU A 75 3.97 -2.04 -16.04
C GLU A 75 3.26 -0.96 -16.86
N PHE A 76 3.33 0.30 -16.42
CA PHE A 76 2.76 1.44 -17.15
C PHE A 76 3.43 1.68 -18.51
N GLU A 77 4.75 1.52 -18.61
CA GLU A 77 5.48 1.62 -19.88
C GLU A 77 5.06 0.54 -20.89
N VAL A 78 4.76 -0.67 -20.41
CA VAL A 78 4.29 -1.79 -21.25
C VAL A 78 2.82 -1.61 -21.64
N GLN A 79 1.98 -1.19 -20.69
CA GLN A 79 0.55 -0.99 -20.87
C GLN A 79 0.10 0.31 -20.20
N PRO A 80 0.00 1.43 -20.94
CA PRO A 80 -0.41 2.72 -20.37
C PRO A 80 -1.81 2.73 -19.76
N GLU A 81 -2.67 1.82 -20.20
CA GLU A 81 -4.04 1.64 -19.68
C GLU A 81 -4.11 0.75 -18.43
N VAL A 82 -2.96 0.31 -17.88
CA VAL A 82 -2.94 -0.54 -16.68
C VAL A 82 -3.67 0.14 -15.52
N ASP A 83 -4.45 -0.66 -14.80
CA ASP A 83 -5.18 -0.25 -13.61
C ASP A 83 -4.57 -0.85 -12.33
N VAL A 84 -4.93 -0.25 -11.19
CA VAL A 84 -4.41 -0.65 -9.88
C VAL A 84 -4.76 -2.10 -9.54
N GLN A 85 -5.97 -2.56 -9.91
CA GLN A 85 -6.46 -3.88 -9.61
C GLN A 85 -5.65 -4.96 -10.34
N SER A 86 -5.24 -4.70 -11.59
CA SER A 86 -4.39 -5.59 -12.38
C SER A 86 -3.03 -5.81 -11.71
N ILE A 87 -2.37 -4.73 -11.26
CA ILE A 87 -1.07 -4.80 -10.57
C ILE A 87 -1.21 -5.53 -9.22
N VAL A 88 -2.21 -5.15 -8.43
CA VAL A 88 -2.50 -5.78 -7.14
C VAL A 88 -2.80 -7.27 -7.30
N HIS A 89 -3.56 -7.66 -8.34
CA HIS A 89 -3.88 -9.05 -8.64
C HIS A 89 -2.62 -9.87 -8.93
N ALA A 90 -1.75 -9.39 -9.82
CA ALA A 90 -0.53 -10.09 -10.23
C ALA A 90 0.41 -10.35 -9.04
N ILE A 91 0.59 -9.35 -8.17
CA ILE A 91 1.42 -9.50 -6.96
C ILE A 91 0.74 -10.42 -5.92
N SER A 92 -0.57 -10.25 -5.68
CA SER A 92 -1.31 -11.05 -4.70
C SER A 92 -1.34 -12.55 -5.05
N HIS A 93 -1.42 -12.89 -6.33
CA HIS A 93 -1.48 -14.28 -6.81
C HIS A 93 -0.09 -14.85 -7.13
N LYS A 94 0.98 -14.13 -6.76
CA LYS A 94 2.38 -14.53 -6.98
C LYS A 94 2.73 -14.77 -8.44
N GLU A 95 2.03 -14.10 -9.35
CA GLU A 95 2.45 -14.01 -10.76
C GLU A 95 3.73 -13.17 -10.87
N VAL A 96 3.91 -12.25 -9.92
CA VAL A 96 5.12 -11.49 -9.66
C VAL A 96 5.60 -11.77 -8.24
N GLU A 97 6.83 -12.27 -8.08
CA GLU A 97 7.46 -12.37 -6.76
C GLU A 97 7.81 -10.97 -6.25
N PHE A 98 7.30 -10.62 -5.08
CA PHE A 98 7.52 -9.31 -4.47
C PHE A 98 7.85 -9.44 -2.99
N GLU A 99 8.99 -8.87 -2.58
CA GLU A 99 9.50 -8.96 -1.21
C GLU A 99 9.16 -7.74 -0.36
N GLY A 100 9.06 -7.95 0.95
CA GLY A 100 8.91 -6.87 1.93
C GLY A 100 7.50 -6.27 2.01
N LEU A 101 6.48 -6.98 1.51
CA LEU A 101 5.09 -6.56 1.67
C LEU A 101 4.69 -6.50 3.15
N PRO A 102 3.80 -5.55 3.53
CA PRO A 102 3.28 -5.45 4.89
C PRO A 102 2.69 -6.77 5.39
N PRO A 103 3.02 -7.23 6.61
CA PRO A 103 2.50 -8.48 7.15
C PRO A 103 1.00 -8.38 7.40
N GLY A 104 0.27 -9.48 7.17
CA GLY A 104 -1.19 -9.57 7.30
C GLY A 104 -1.98 -8.86 6.20
N GLY A 105 -1.56 -7.67 5.79
CA GLY A 105 -2.21 -6.86 4.75
C GLY A 105 -1.77 -7.19 3.32
N GLY A 106 -0.48 -7.48 3.12
CA GLY A 106 0.12 -7.73 1.81
C GLY A 106 0.09 -6.50 0.91
N ILE A 107 0.00 -6.71 -0.40
CA ILE A 107 -0.02 -5.63 -1.40
C ILE A 107 -1.26 -4.73 -1.28
N HIS A 108 -2.38 -5.22 -0.73
CA HIS A 108 -3.59 -4.43 -0.52
C HIS A 108 -3.37 -3.23 0.43
N THR A 109 -2.38 -3.30 1.32
CA THR A 109 -1.99 -2.17 2.19
C THR A 109 -1.28 -1.06 1.41
N LYS A 110 -0.78 -1.35 0.21
CA LYS A 110 -0.10 -0.40 -0.68
C LYS A 110 -0.99 0.07 -1.83
N TYR A 111 -2.29 -0.25 -1.82
CA TYR A 111 -3.22 0.09 -2.90
C TYR A 111 -3.22 1.59 -3.22
N ASN A 112 -3.45 2.46 -2.23
CA ASN A 112 -3.48 3.92 -2.44
C ASN A 112 -2.15 4.45 -2.98
N PHE A 113 -1.03 3.89 -2.54
CA PHE A 113 0.29 4.26 -3.07
C PHE A 113 0.43 3.94 -4.57
N ILE A 114 -0.05 2.77 -4.99
CA ILE A 114 -0.06 2.38 -6.41
C ILE A 114 -1.00 3.27 -7.21
N GLU A 115 -2.18 3.56 -6.66
CA GLU A 115 -3.18 4.43 -7.27
C GLU A 115 -2.65 5.85 -7.50
N ASP A 116 -2.08 6.46 -6.46
CA ASP A 116 -1.50 7.80 -6.54
C ASP A 116 -0.37 7.86 -7.57
N LEU A 117 0.48 6.83 -7.62
CA LEU A 117 1.57 6.74 -8.58
C LEU A 117 1.07 6.61 -10.03
N LEU A 118 0.11 5.71 -10.29
CA LEU A 118 -0.48 5.56 -11.62
C LEU A 118 -1.20 6.83 -12.07
N ASN A 119 -1.94 7.48 -11.18
CA ASN A 119 -2.60 8.75 -11.47
C ASN A 119 -1.59 9.84 -11.82
N SER A 120 -0.48 9.94 -11.07
CA SER A 120 0.60 10.86 -11.37
C SER A 120 1.25 10.57 -12.73
N LEU A 121 1.47 9.31 -13.09
CA LEU A 121 2.05 8.91 -14.38
C LEU A 121 1.12 9.28 -15.54
N LYS A 122 -0.18 8.96 -15.42
CA LYS A 122 -1.21 9.29 -16.43
C LYS A 122 -1.32 10.79 -16.66
N ASN A 123 -1.30 11.58 -15.58
CA ASN A 123 -1.34 13.04 -15.67
C ASN A 123 -0.11 13.62 -16.38
N THR A 124 1.08 13.10 -16.11
CA THR A 124 2.31 13.54 -16.79
C THR A 124 2.32 13.17 -18.27
N ALA A 125 1.83 11.97 -18.63
CA ALA A 125 1.72 11.55 -20.03
C ALA A 125 0.71 12.40 -20.82
N ALA A 126 -0.42 12.76 -20.21
CA ALA A 126 -1.44 13.62 -20.83
C ALA A 126 -1.01 15.08 -20.97
N GLY A 127 -0.12 15.58 -20.10
CA GLY A 127 0.40 16.95 -20.15
C GLY A 127 1.48 17.21 -21.20
N GLY A 128 1.94 16.18 -21.92
CA GLY A 128 3.02 16.25 -22.91
C GLY A 128 2.61 16.71 -24.32
N ASP A 129 1.32 16.96 -24.59
CA ASP A 129 0.79 17.29 -25.92
C ASP A 129 0.36 18.77 -26.08
N ASN A 130 1.09 19.70 -25.43
CA ASN A 130 0.85 21.15 -25.60
C ASN A 130 2.17 21.90 -25.78
N GLY A 131 2.69 21.94 -27.01
CA GLY A 131 3.76 22.87 -27.36
C GLY A 131 4.54 22.54 -28.62
N ASP A 132 3.88 22.58 -29.79
CA ASP A 132 4.51 22.95 -31.07
C ASP A 132 3.42 23.41 -32.05
N GLN A 133 3.02 24.68 -31.93
CA GLN A 133 2.40 25.49 -32.99
C GLN A 133 2.97 26.91 -32.94
#